data_AF-A0A969GAI4-F1
#
_entry.id   AF-A0A969GAI4-F1
#
_cell.length_a   1.000
_cell.length_b   1.000
_cell.length_c   1.000
_cell.angle_alpha   90.00
_cell.angle_beta   90.00
_cell.angle_gamma   90.00
#
_symmetry.space_group_name_H-M   'P 1'
#
loop_
_entity.id
_entity.type
_entity.pdbx_description
1 polymer ?
#
loop_
_entity_poly.entity_id
_entity_poly.type
_entity_poly.pdbx_seq_one_letter_code
_entity_poly.pdbx_strand_id
1 'polypeptide(L)'
;MVENALRPNYIHLIKPVSVCIAATKVGEKPQNDLAALLKDIDTAFGSAYDYLKTSNSFREELIVSENKYFTDETWQQMCLEFLKGVRFYSDYGKTNFKPLVEKNLKNYGLLINSY
;
A
#
# COMPACT_ATOMS: atom_id res chain seq x y z
N MET A 1 16.44 26.53 -26.51
CA MET A 1 16.89 25.77 -25.30
C MET A 1 16.05 26.10 -24.07
N VAL A 2 15.79 27.37 -23.73
CA VAL A 2 14.98 27.76 -22.56
C VAL A 2 13.49 27.40 -22.69
N GLU A 3 12.93 27.48 -23.90
CA GLU A 3 11.50 27.23 -24.15
C GLU A 3 11.07 25.76 -23.91
N ASN A 4 11.92 24.80 -24.27
CA ASN A 4 11.71 23.37 -23.95
C ASN A 4 11.83 23.06 -22.45
N ALA A 5 12.57 23.86 -21.67
CA ALA A 5 12.65 23.72 -20.23
C ALA A 5 11.41 24.29 -19.52
N LEU A 6 10.76 25.29 -20.11
CA LEU A 6 9.52 25.90 -19.60
C LEU A 6 8.26 25.16 -20.06
N ARG A 7 8.33 24.37 -21.14
CA ARG A 7 7.24 23.52 -21.66
C ARG A 7 7.74 22.13 -22.06
N PRO A 8 8.21 21.34 -21.10
CA PRO A 8 8.70 19.99 -21.39
C PRO A 8 7.59 19.11 -21.99
N ASN A 9 7.91 18.44 -23.10
CA ASN A 9 7.01 17.49 -23.74
C ASN A 9 7.17 16.09 -23.12
N TYR A 10 6.28 15.76 -22.18
CA TYR A 10 6.26 14.49 -21.47
C TYR A 10 5.35 13.43 -22.12
N ILE A 11 4.98 13.57 -23.39
CA ILE A 11 4.06 12.63 -24.05
C ILE A 11 4.54 11.16 -23.95
N HIS A 12 5.86 10.96 -23.94
CA HIS A 12 6.49 9.64 -23.78
C HIS A 12 6.31 9.03 -22.38
N LEU A 13 6.01 9.84 -21.36
CA LEU A 13 5.76 9.37 -19.99
C LEU A 13 4.32 8.94 -19.75
N ILE A 14 3.37 9.34 -20.60
CA ILE A 14 1.95 9.01 -20.44
C ILE A 14 1.77 7.50 -20.28
N LYS A 15 2.33 6.70 -21.20
CA LYS A 15 2.16 5.25 -21.17
C LYS A 15 2.81 4.59 -19.93
N PRO A 16 4.09 4.84 -19.59
CA PRO A 16 4.69 4.31 -18.36
C PRO A 16 3.92 4.69 -17.10
N VAL A 17 3.53 5.97 -16.96
CA VAL A 17 2.79 6.45 -15.78
C VAL A 17 1.43 5.78 -15.68
N SER A 18 0.68 5.67 -16.78
CA SER A 18 -0.61 4.96 -16.79
C SER A 18 -0.47 3.49 -16.40
N VAL A 19 0.59 2.80 -16.82
CA VAL A 19 0.83 1.39 -16.44
C VAL A 19 1.12 1.28 -14.94
N CYS A 20 1.88 2.22 -14.37
CA CYS A 20 2.17 2.23 -12.94
C CYS A 20 0.92 2.52 -12.09
N ILE A 21 0.12 3.52 -12.48
CA ILE A 21 -1.16 3.84 -11.82
C ILE A 21 -2.11 2.65 -11.90
N ALA A 22 -2.26 2.02 -13.08
CA ALA A 22 -3.14 0.87 -13.24
C ALA A 22 -2.74 -0.32 -12.34
N ALA A 23 -1.43 -0.49 -12.09
CA ALA A 23 -0.93 -1.56 -11.24
C ALA A 23 -1.28 -1.41 -9.75
N THR A 24 -1.61 -0.21 -9.25
CA THR A 24 -2.00 -0.02 -7.83
C THR A 24 -3.42 -0.48 -7.54
N LYS A 25 -4.26 -0.65 -8.57
CA LYS A 25 -5.61 -1.20 -8.41
C LYS A 25 -5.57 -2.57 -7.70
N VAL A 26 -6.43 -2.73 -6.69
CA VAL A 26 -6.55 -3.97 -5.92
C VAL A 26 -6.90 -5.13 -6.85
N GLY A 27 -6.19 -6.25 -6.71
CA GLY A 27 -6.36 -7.45 -7.54
C GLY A 27 -5.55 -7.47 -8.84
N GLU A 28 -5.06 -6.34 -9.32
CA GLU A 28 -4.22 -6.29 -10.53
C GLU A 28 -2.80 -6.80 -10.26
N LYS A 29 -2.20 -7.48 -11.24
CA LYS A 29 -0.78 -7.87 -11.22
C LYS A 29 0.05 -6.87 -12.02
N PRO A 30 1.22 -6.43 -11.51
CA PRO A 30 2.07 -5.50 -12.24
C PRO A 30 2.61 -6.13 -13.52
N GLN A 31 2.73 -5.33 -14.58
CA GLN A 31 3.13 -5.79 -15.92
C GLN A 31 4.63 -5.67 -16.19
N ASN A 32 5.36 -4.89 -15.39
CA ASN A 32 6.79 -4.67 -15.50
C ASN A 32 7.39 -4.29 -14.14
N ASP A 33 8.72 -4.18 -14.08
CA ASP A 33 9.46 -3.96 -12.83
C ASP A 33 9.11 -2.63 -12.14
N LEU A 34 8.94 -1.55 -12.92
CA LEU A 34 8.58 -0.24 -12.35
C LEU A 34 7.18 -0.26 -11.73
N ALA A 35 6.21 -0.86 -12.41
CA ALA A 35 4.87 -1.05 -11.90
C ALA A 35 4.84 -1.98 -10.69
N ALA A 36 5.69 -3.01 -10.67
CA ALA A 36 5.85 -3.91 -9.53
C ALA A 36 6.40 -3.17 -8.31
N LEU A 37 7.44 -2.36 -8.50
CA LEU A 37 8.01 -1.54 -7.44
C LEU A 37 6.99 -0.53 -6.90
N LEU A 38 6.26 0.17 -7.78
CA LEU A 38 5.25 1.14 -7.32
C LEU A 38 4.12 0.45 -6.54
N LYS A 39 3.63 -0.70 -7.01
CA LYS A 39 2.60 -1.47 -6.28
C LYS A 39 3.10 -1.95 -4.91
N ASP A 40 4.35 -2.39 -4.84
CA ASP A 40 4.96 -2.79 -3.57
C ASP A 40 5.09 -1.61 -2.59
N ILE A 41 5.40 -0.42 -3.10
CA ILE A 41 5.44 0.82 -2.30
C ILE A 41 4.03 1.20 -1.81
N ASP A 42 3.02 1.13 -2.68
CA ASP A 42 1.63 1.43 -2.33
C ASP A 42 1.11 0.49 -1.23
N THR A 43 1.46 -0.80 -1.32
CA THR A 43 1.10 -1.82 -0.31
C THR A 43 2.03 -1.86 0.90
N ALA A 44 3.12 -1.06 0.91
CA ALA A 44 4.05 -0.99 2.02
C ALA A 44 3.44 -0.37 3.30
N PHE A 45 2.20 0.14 3.25
CA PHE A 45 1.42 0.48 4.45
C PHE A 45 1.46 -0.63 5.52
N GLY A 46 1.44 -1.91 5.14
CA GLY A 46 1.57 -3.04 6.08
C GLY A 46 2.91 -3.11 6.83
N SER A 47 3.94 -2.42 6.32
CA SER A 47 5.29 -2.33 6.91
C SER A 47 5.48 -1.13 7.84
N ALA A 48 4.42 -0.36 8.12
CA ALA A 48 4.47 0.81 8.98
C ALA A 48 5.12 0.51 10.34
N TYR A 49 5.93 1.45 10.85
CA TYR A 49 6.61 1.31 12.13
C TYR A 49 5.64 1.11 13.30
N ASP A 50 4.54 1.86 13.31
CA ASP A 50 3.41 1.69 14.21
C ASP A 50 2.15 1.37 13.40
N TYR A 51 1.97 0.10 13.07
CA TYR A 51 0.87 -0.35 12.23
C TYR A 51 -0.51 -0.08 12.85
N LEU A 52 -0.66 -0.23 14.17
CA LEU A 52 -1.93 0.01 14.86
C LEU A 52 -2.36 1.47 14.74
N LYS A 53 -1.45 2.40 15.04
CA LYS A 53 -1.74 3.83 14.93
C LYS A 53 -2.01 4.23 13.48
N THR A 54 -1.19 3.73 12.55
CA THR A 54 -1.32 4.07 11.13
C THR A 54 -2.64 3.53 10.56
N SER A 55 -3.03 2.30 10.92
CA SER A 55 -4.32 1.74 10.48
C SER A 55 -5.50 2.47 11.09
N ASN A 56 -5.46 2.84 12.37
CA ASN A 56 -6.52 3.65 12.97
C ASN A 56 -6.64 5.03 12.33
N SER A 57 -5.52 5.66 11.95
CA SER A 57 -5.55 6.93 11.21
C SER A 57 -6.21 6.76 9.84
N PHE A 58 -5.95 5.66 9.13
CA PHE A 58 -6.62 5.35 7.87
C PHE A 58 -8.13 5.06 8.06
N ARG A 59 -8.52 4.41 9.17
CA ARG A 59 -9.94 4.24 9.52
C ARG A 59 -10.64 5.58 9.69
N GLU A 60 -10.01 6.52 10.39
CA GLU A 60 -10.54 7.89 10.58
C GLU A 60 -10.66 8.63 9.25
N GLU A 61 -9.66 8.48 8.36
CA GLU A 61 -9.72 9.04 7.01
C GLU A 61 -10.94 8.53 6.24
N LEU A 62 -11.19 7.21 6.24
CA LEU A 62 -12.34 6.61 5.55
C LEU A 62 -13.70 7.07 6.08
N ILE A 63 -13.80 7.42 7.36
CA ILE A 63 -15.00 8.01 7.93
C ILE A 63 -15.25 9.38 7.31
N VAL A 64 -14.21 10.21 7.19
CA VAL A 64 -14.33 11.59 6.71
C VAL A 64 -14.47 11.67 5.18
N SER A 65 -13.66 10.90 4.45
CA SER A 65 -13.57 10.98 2.99
C SER A 65 -14.61 10.13 2.27
N GLU A 66 -15.04 9.01 2.87
CA GLU A 66 -15.92 8.03 2.23
C GLU A 66 -17.20 7.72 3.02
N ASN A 67 -17.41 8.33 4.20
CA ASN A 67 -18.54 8.07 5.09
C ASN A 67 -18.69 6.56 5.46
N LYS A 68 -17.54 5.87 5.59
CA LYS A 68 -17.48 4.44 5.94
C LYS A 68 -17.21 4.27 7.43
N TYR A 69 -18.07 3.53 8.11
CA TYR A 69 -17.96 3.24 9.54
C TYR A 69 -17.65 1.76 9.76
N PHE A 70 -16.75 1.50 10.69
CA PHE A 70 -16.34 0.15 11.07
C PHE A 70 -16.46 0.03 12.59
N THR A 71 -16.88 -1.12 13.10
CA THR A 71 -16.68 -1.46 14.52
C THR A 71 -15.22 -1.82 14.76
N ASP A 72 -14.79 -1.89 16.02
CA ASP A 72 -13.42 -2.28 16.34
C ASP A 72 -13.12 -3.71 15.88
N GLU A 73 -14.04 -4.63 16.10
CA GLU A 73 -13.92 -6.03 15.65
C GLU A 73 -13.80 -6.14 14.12
N THR A 74 -14.67 -5.45 13.37
CA THR A 74 -14.62 -5.46 11.90
C THR A 74 -13.31 -4.85 11.41
N TRP A 75 -12.86 -3.74 12.01
CA TRP A 75 -11.62 -3.09 11.61
C TRP A 75 -10.38 -3.96 11.88
N GLN A 76 -10.34 -4.60 13.05
CA GLN A 76 -9.26 -5.51 13.43
C GLN A 76 -9.17 -6.70 12.46
N GLN A 77 -10.32 -7.29 12.12
CA GLN A 77 -10.36 -8.40 11.16
C GLN A 77 -9.88 -7.95 9.77
N MET A 78 -10.35 -6.79 9.28
CA MET A 78 -9.89 -6.24 8.00
C MET A 78 -8.37 -5.96 7.99
N CYS A 79 -7.83 -5.41 9.08
CA CYS A 79 -6.39 -5.18 9.23
C CYS A 79 -5.60 -6.49 9.19
N LEU A 80 -6.11 -7.55 9.84
CA LEU A 80 -5.47 -8.86 9.86
C LEU A 80 -5.50 -9.52 8.48
N GLU A 81 -6.63 -9.44 7.78
CA GLU A 81 -6.80 -9.94 6.41
C GLU A 81 -5.90 -9.20 5.43
N PHE A 82 -5.80 -7.87 5.54
CA PHE A 82 -4.87 -7.07 4.75
C PHE A 82 -3.43 -7.58 4.92
N LEU A 83 -2.91 -7.66 6.16
CA LEU A 83 -1.55 -8.10 6.42
C LEU A 83 -1.26 -9.52 5.90
N LYS A 84 -2.24 -10.44 5.99
CA LYS A 84 -2.13 -11.79 5.41
C LYS A 84 -2.13 -11.78 3.88
N GLY A 85 -2.84 -10.83 3.28
CA GLY A 85 -3.05 -10.71 1.85
C GLY A 85 -1.95 -9.98 1.08
N VAL A 86 -1.11 -9.17 1.75
CA VAL A 86 -0.04 -8.41 1.09
C VAL A 86 0.93 -9.34 0.37
N ARG A 87 1.24 -9.01 -0.89
CA ARG A 87 2.22 -9.71 -1.72
C ARG A 87 3.15 -8.70 -2.36
N PHE A 88 4.45 -8.98 -2.31
CA PHE A 88 5.48 -8.17 -2.93
C PHE A 88 5.97 -8.82 -4.24
N TYR A 89 6.03 -8.01 -5.30
CA TYR A 89 6.35 -8.44 -6.66
C TYR A 89 7.80 -8.13 -7.03
N SER A 90 8.31 -6.97 -6.62
CA SER A 90 9.70 -6.54 -6.83
C SER A 90 10.65 -7.22 -5.84
N ASP A 91 11.92 -7.32 -6.21
CA ASP A 91 12.95 -7.84 -5.30
C ASP A 91 13.18 -6.90 -4.11
N TYR A 92 13.07 -5.59 -4.33
CA TYR A 92 13.15 -4.61 -3.25
C TYR A 92 12.06 -4.82 -2.20
N GLY A 93 10.80 -4.98 -2.62
CA GLY A 93 9.68 -5.22 -1.71
C GLY A 93 9.82 -6.54 -0.94
N LYS A 94 10.25 -7.61 -1.61
CA LYS A 94 10.51 -8.92 -0.97
C LYS A 94 11.62 -8.84 0.08
N THR A 95 12.69 -8.10 -0.17
CA THR A 95 13.83 -8.00 0.75
C THR A 95 13.57 -7.02 1.90
N ASN A 96 12.92 -5.89 1.63
CA ASN A 96 12.84 -4.78 2.59
C ASN A 96 11.48 -4.67 3.30
N PHE A 97 10.36 -4.91 2.60
CA PHE A 97 9.02 -4.70 3.18
C PHE A 97 8.42 -5.99 3.73
N LYS A 98 8.62 -7.13 3.06
CA LYS A 98 8.05 -8.42 3.49
C LYS A 98 8.38 -8.77 4.95
N PRO A 99 9.65 -8.68 5.42
CA PRO A 99 9.96 -9.02 6.81
C PRO A 99 9.25 -8.12 7.83
N LEU A 100 9.00 -6.86 7.47
CA LEU A 100 8.32 -5.89 8.33
C LEU A 100 6.81 -6.17 8.40
N VAL A 101 6.18 -6.50 7.26
CA VAL A 101 4.77 -6.94 7.24
C VAL A 101 4.57 -8.21 8.06
N GLU A 102 5.47 -9.19 7.93
CA GLU A 102 5.40 -10.44 8.71
C GLU A 102 5.55 -10.18 10.22
N LYS A 103 6.45 -9.26 10.61
CA LYS A 103 6.58 -8.81 12.00
C LYS A 103 5.29 -8.14 12.49
N ASN A 104 4.71 -7.25 11.70
CA ASN A 104 3.46 -6.56 12.06
C ASN A 104 2.28 -7.52 12.14
N LEU A 105 2.19 -8.51 11.24
CA LEU A 105 1.18 -9.57 11.30
C LEU A 105 1.24 -10.34 12.62
N LYS A 106 2.45 -10.73 13.06
CA LYS A 106 2.63 -11.41 14.33
C LYS A 106 2.22 -10.52 15.52
N ASN A 107 2.74 -9.29 15.57
CA ASN A 107 2.49 -8.37 16.67
C ASN A 107 1.02 -7.98 16.79
N TYR A 108 0.38 -7.67 15.65
CA TYR A 108 -1.03 -7.32 15.59
C TYR A 108 -1.92 -8.50 16.01
N GLY A 109 -1.59 -9.71 15.56
CA GLY A 109 -2.29 -10.93 15.99
C GLY A 109 -2.21 -11.19 17.49
N LEU A 110 -1.06 -10.93 18.13
CA LEU A 110 -0.92 -11.05 19.59
C LEU A 110 -1.75 -9.99 20.32
N LEU A 111 -1.74 -8.76 19.82
CA LEU A 111 -2.47 -7.64 20.42
C LEU A 111 -3.97 -7.93 20.47
N ILE A 112 -4.60 -8.29 19.35
CA ILE A 112 -6.05 -8.44 19.29
C ILE A 112 -6.57 -9.70 20.00
N ASN A 113 -5.72 -10.70 20.23
CA ASN A 113 -6.08 -11.90 21.01
C ASN A 113 -5.86 -11.73 22.52
N SER A 114 -5.31 -10.60 22.95
CA SER A 114 -5.03 -10.30 24.36
C SER A 114 -6.12 -9.47 25.05
N TYR A 115 -7.16 -9.10 24.31
CA TYR A 115 -8.38 -8.45 24.77
C TYR A 115 -9.55 -9.43 24.74
#